data_AF-A0A7C9AHG5-F1
#
_entry.id   AF-A0A7C9AHG5-F1
#
_cell.length_a   1.000
_cell.length_b   1.000
_cell.length_c   1.000
_cell.angle_alpha   90.00
_cell.angle_beta   90.00
_cell.angle_gamma   90.00
#
_symmetry.space_group_name_H-M   'P 1'
#
loop_
_entity.id
_entity.type
_entity.pdbx_description
1 polymer ?
#
loop_
_entity_poly.entity_id
_entity_poly.type
_entity_poly.pdbx_seq_one_letter_code
_entity_poly.pdbx_strand_id
1 'polypeptide(L)'
;MLNCGRSFGVKDEIFCLFEGALHNLGSLNQHYGLAKTANEAVLVIEAYKALRDRAPHPPNHVIGHLEGDFSFIVFDKTTSNLLVASVSIIMTPTPSYKNLH
;
A
#
# COMPACT_ATOMS: atom_id res chain seq x y z
N MET A 1 19.38 7.25 -3.58
CA MET A 1 18.25 6.67 -4.35
C MET A 1 17.76 5.47 -3.58
N LEU A 2 16.67 5.59 -2.82
CA LEU A 2 16.04 4.39 -2.25
C LEU A 2 15.58 3.52 -3.44
N ASN A 3 15.88 2.24 -3.37
CA ASN A 3 15.53 1.25 -4.39
C ASN A 3 14.00 1.13 -4.41
N CYS A 4 13.35 1.82 -5.34
CA CYS A 4 11.92 1.69 -5.64
C CYS A 4 11.71 0.30 -6.25
N GLY A 5 11.50 -0.69 -5.40
CA GLY A 5 11.26 -2.07 -5.81
C GLY A 5 9.91 -2.19 -6.51
N ARG A 6 9.84 -3.06 -7.52
CA ARG A 6 8.56 -3.56 -8.04
C ARG A 6 8.32 -4.94 -7.47
N SER A 7 7.11 -5.17 -6.95
CA SER A 7 6.67 -6.48 -6.49
C SER A 7 5.35 -6.86 -7.15
N PHE A 8 5.18 -8.16 -7.36
CA PHE A 8 3.95 -8.74 -7.89
C PHE A 8 3.53 -9.89 -6.98
N GLY A 9 2.24 -9.99 -6.71
CA GLY A 9 1.66 -11.02 -5.86
C GLY A 9 0.33 -11.51 -6.41
N VAL A 10 0.03 -12.77 -6.13
CA VAL A 10 -1.28 -13.37 -6.40
C VAL A 10 -1.67 -14.23 -5.21
N LYS A 11 -2.88 -14.04 -4.68
CA LYS A 11 -3.46 -14.90 -3.64
C LYS A 11 -4.99 -14.86 -3.75
N ASP A 12 -5.63 -16.02 -3.64
CA ASP A 12 -7.10 -16.14 -3.65
C ASP A 12 -7.78 -15.44 -4.84
N GLU A 13 -7.18 -15.56 -6.02
CA GLU A 13 -7.59 -14.88 -7.26
C GLU A 13 -7.55 -13.33 -7.22
N ILE A 14 -6.84 -12.76 -6.25
CA ILE A 14 -6.53 -11.34 -6.15
C ILE A 14 -5.09 -11.13 -6.61
N PHE A 15 -4.92 -10.29 -7.61
CA PHE A 15 -3.64 -9.96 -8.24
C PHE A 15 -3.22 -8.57 -7.82
N CYS A 16 -1.95 -8.38 -7.45
CA CYS A 16 -1.41 -7.06 -7.13
C CYS A 16 -0.09 -6.81 -7.85
N LEU A 17 -0.02 -5.69 -8.58
CA LEU A 17 1.23 -5.09 -9.02
C LEU A 17 1.52 -3.88 -8.12
N PHE A 18 2.72 -3.82 -7.55
CA PHE A 18 3.13 -2.76 -6.64
C PHE A 18 4.49 -2.19 -7.08
N GLU A 19 4.64 -0.88 -6.97
CA GLU A 19 5.89 -0.14 -7.19
C GLU A 19 6.11 0.86 -6.06
N GLY A 20 7.33 0.95 -5.55
CA GLY A 20 7.72 1.88 -4.50
C GLY A 20 8.06 1.19 -3.19
N ALA A 21 7.83 1.84 -2.06
CA ALA A 21 8.13 1.31 -0.74
C ALA A 21 7.13 1.78 0.31
N LEU A 22 6.79 0.88 1.24
CA LEU A 22 6.00 1.20 2.42
C LEU A 22 6.93 1.39 3.63
N HIS A 23 6.88 2.57 4.26
CA HIS A 23 7.63 2.90 5.47
C HIS A 23 7.14 2.12 6.68
N ASN A 24 5.88 1.71 6.71
CA ASN A 24 5.24 1.01 7.82
C ASN A 24 4.98 -0.48 7.55
N LEU A 25 5.64 -1.09 6.54
CA LEU A 25 5.44 -2.50 6.13
C LEU A 25 5.52 -3.49 7.30
N GLY A 26 6.54 -3.36 8.17
CA GLY A 26 6.74 -4.28 9.29
C GLY A 26 5.57 -4.28 10.29
N SER A 27 5.05 -3.10 10.61
CA SER A 27 3.89 -2.93 11.50
C SER A 27 2.61 -3.48 10.86
N LEU A 28 2.42 -3.23 9.57
CA LEU A 28 1.26 -3.75 8.83
C LEU A 28 1.32 -5.28 8.68
N ASN A 29 2.49 -5.86 8.46
CA ASN A 29 2.66 -7.31 8.46
C ASN A 29 2.21 -7.92 9.79
N GLN A 30 2.56 -7.30 10.92
CA GLN A 30 2.08 -7.74 12.23
C GLN A 30 0.55 -7.57 12.37
N HIS A 31 0.00 -6.43 11.94
CA HIS A 31 -1.43 -6.12 12.03
C HIS A 31 -2.30 -7.12 11.23
N TYR A 32 -1.83 -7.52 10.05
CA TYR A 32 -2.52 -8.46 9.18
C TYR A 32 -2.11 -9.93 9.41
N GLY A 33 -1.24 -10.21 10.38
CA GLY A 33 -0.83 -11.58 10.74
C GLY A 33 0.06 -12.27 9.71
N LEU A 34 0.87 -11.50 8.98
CA LEU A 34 1.76 -11.97 7.93
C LEU A 34 3.16 -12.32 8.45
N ALA A 35 3.85 -13.20 7.71
CA ALA A 35 5.23 -13.53 7.98
C ALA A 35 6.12 -12.29 7.85
N LYS A 36 7.22 -12.21 8.63
CA LYS A 36 8.16 -11.09 8.61
C LYS A 36 8.80 -10.81 7.24
N THR A 37 8.75 -11.77 6.31
CA THR A 37 9.32 -11.71 4.97
C THR A 37 8.30 -11.38 3.88
N ALA A 38 7.05 -11.03 4.23
CA ALA A 38 6.05 -10.61 3.24
C ALA A 38 6.45 -9.28 2.59
N ASN A 39 6.30 -9.21 1.27
CA ASN A 39 6.54 -8.00 0.48
C ASN A 39 5.26 -7.13 0.38
N GLU A 40 5.40 -5.95 -0.21
CA GLU A 40 4.33 -4.96 -0.32
C GLU A 40 3.12 -5.46 -1.11
N ALA A 41 3.33 -6.18 -2.22
CA ALA A 41 2.23 -6.73 -3.02
C ALA A 41 1.40 -7.74 -2.21
N VAL A 42 2.05 -8.65 -1.46
CA VAL A 42 1.35 -9.61 -0.60
C VAL A 42 0.61 -8.89 0.53
N LEU A 43 1.24 -7.90 1.17
CA LEU A 43 0.60 -7.08 2.19
C LEU A 43 -0.70 -6.44 1.65
N VAL A 44 -0.64 -5.78 0.49
CA VAL A 44 -1.78 -5.08 -0.10
C VAL A 44 -2.92 -6.05 -0.42
N ILE A 45 -2.64 -7.25 -0.92
CA ILE A 45 -3.66 -8.28 -1.19
C ILE A 45 -4.38 -8.68 0.10
N GLU A 46 -3.62 -8.96 1.16
CA GLU A 46 -4.18 -9.45 2.43
C GLU A 46 -4.96 -8.36 3.15
N ALA A 47 -4.48 -7.12 3.08
CA ALA A 47 -5.17 -5.96 3.63
C ALA A 47 -6.49 -5.67 2.90
N TYR A 48 -6.47 -5.69 1.56
CA TYR A 48 -7.67 -5.57 0.73
C TYR A 48 -8.68 -6.67 1.07
N LYS A 49 -8.23 -7.93 1.10
CA LYS A 49 -9.08 -9.09 1.43
C LYS A 49 -9.68 -8.96 2.82
N ALA A 50 -8.88 -8.61 3.82
CA ALA A 50 -9.35 -8.46 5.20
C ALA A 50 -10.44 -7.39 5.35
N LEU A 51 -10.32 -6.27 4.63
CA LEU A 51 -11.35 -5.22 4.65
C LEU A 51 -12.60 -5.64 3.86
N ARG A 52 -12.42 -6.24 2.68
CA ARG A 52 -13.52 -6.78 1.86
C ARG A 52 -14.36 -7.80 2.62
N ASP A 53 -13.71 -8.70 3.35
CA ASP A 53 -14.39 -9.80 4.05
C ASP A 53 -15.03 -9.34 5.38
N ARG A 54 -14.60 -8.20 5.95
CA ARG A 54 -15.11 -7.65 7.23
C ARG A 54 -16.07 -6.48 6.99
N ALA A 55 -17.23 -6.76 6.39
CA ALA A 55 -18.32 -5.78 6.30
C ALA A 55 -18.55 -5.08 7.67
N PRO A 56 -18.80 -3.76 7.71
CA PRO A 56 -19.19 -2.87 6.61
C PRO A 56 -18.04 -2.06 5.99
N HIS A 57 -16.78 -2.44 6.20
CA HIS A 57 -15.65 -1.61 5.76
C HIS A 57 -15.41 -1.76 4.24
N PRO A 58 -15.43 -0.66 3.47
CA PRO A 58 -15.14 -0.76 2.04
C PRO A 58 -13.65 -1.11 1.82
N PRO A 59 -13.32 -1.97 0.83
CA PRO A 59 -11.95 -2.44 0.60
C PRO A 59 -10.93 -1.34 0.32
N ASN A 60 -11.37 -0.19 -0.19
CA ASN A 60 -10.53 0.97 -0.50
C ASN A 60 -9.93 1.65 0.75
N HIS A 61 -10.41 1.34 1.96
CA HIS A 61 -9.81 1.80 3.21
C HIS A 61 -8.38 1.29 3.41
N VAL A 62 -7.93 0.27 2.64
CA VAL A 62 -6.54 -0.20 2.67
C VAL A 62 -5.54 0.95 2.51
N ILE A 63 -5.85 1.93 1.66
CA ILE A 63 -4.99 3.09 1.38
C ILE A 63 -4.72 3.90 2.65
N GLY A 64 -5.69 4.01 3.56
CA GLY A 64 -5.55 4.76 4.80
C GLY A 64 -4.61 4.13 5.82
N HIS A 65 -4.20 2.87 5.62
CA HIS A 65 -3.21 2.19 6.47
C HIS A 65 -1.79 2.28 5.92
N LEU A 66 -1.61 2.67 4.65
CA LEU A 66 -0.32 2.63 3.97
C LEU A 66 0.43 3.97 4.13
N GLU A 67 1.70 3.90 4.51
CA GLU A 67 2.59 5.07 4.57
C GLU A 67 3.81 4.82 3.69
N GLY A 68 4.12 5.75 2.79
CA GLY A 68 5.28 5.66 1.92
C GLY A 68 5.11 6.34 0.57
N ASP A 69 6.09 6.09 -0.30
CA ASP A 69 6.07 6.48 -1.71
C ASP A 69 5.78 5.24 -2.55
N PHE A 70 4.55 5.11 -3.05
CA PHE A 70 4.11 3.89 -3.70
C PHE A 70 3.04 4.08 -4.75
N SER A 71 2.87 3.07 -5.58
CA SER A 71 1.77 2.92 -6.53
C SER A 71 1.40 1.45 -6.65
N PHE A 72 0.11 1.15 -6.77
CA PHE A 72 -0.33 -0.22 -6.97
C PHE A 72 -1.62 -0.34 -7.79
N ILE A 73 -1.80 -1.54 -8.35
CA ILE A 73 -3.04 -2.01 -8.96
C ILE A 73 -3.40 -3.33 -8.28
N VAL A 74 -4.62 -3.44 -7.76
CA VAL A 74 -5.22 -4.69 -7.28
C VAL A 74 -6.38 -5.04 -8.20
N PHE A 75 -6.35 -6.24 -8.76
CA PHE A 75 -7.46 -6.83 -9.50
C PHE A 75 -8.00 -8.03 -8.70
N ASP A 76 -9.22 -7.93 -8.22
CA ASP A 76 -9.95 -9.02 -7.57
C ASP A 76 -10.85 -9.68 -8.62
N LYS A 77 -10.43 -10.85 -9.12
CA LYS A 77 -11.18 -11.60 -10.12
C LYS A 77 -12.51 -12.13 -9.58
N THR A 78 -12.58 -12.46 -8.28
CA THR A 78 -13.80 -13.01 -7.67
C THR A 78 -14.94 -12.00 -7.71
N THR A 79 -14.63 -10.73 -7.43
CA THR A 79 -15.62 -9.64 -7.43
C THR A 79 -15.59 -8.78 -8.69
N SER A 80 -14.67 -9.06 -9.62
CA SER A 80 -14.37 -8.25 -10.81
C SER A 80 -14.09 -6.77 -10.48
N ASN A 81 -13.47 -6.51 -9.32
CA ASN A 81 -13.15 -5.17 -8.87
C ASN A 81 -11.69 -4.81 -9.17
N LEU A 82 -11.46 -3.52 -9.45
CA LEU A 82 -10.15 -2.93 -9.61
C LEU A 82 -9.95 -1.84 -8.56
N LEU A 83 -8.85 -1.90 -7.81
CA LEU A 83 -8.43 -0.83 -6.92
C LEU A 83 -7.05 -0.34 -7.37
N VAL A 84 -6.93 0.97 -7.58
CA VAL A 84 -5.68 1.61 -8.02
C VAL A 84 -5.39 2.78 -7.08
N ALA A 85 -4.13 2.91 -6.67
CA ALA A 85 -3.68 4.04 -5.88
C ALA A 85 -2.25 4.43 -6.25
N SER A 86 -1.93 5.71 -6.10
CA SER A 86 -0.58 6.25 -6.23
C SER A 86 -0.42 7.36 -5.21
N VAL A 87 0.64 7.27 -4.40
CA VAL A 87 1.00 8.23 -3.36
C VAL A 87 2.47 8.58 -3.55
N SER A 88 2.74 9.87 -3.64
CA SER A 88 4.10 10.40 -3.64
C SER A 88 4.17 11.53 -2.62
N ILE A 89 5.10 11.43 -1.69
CA ILE A 89 5.50 12.47 -0.75
C ILE A 89 6.12 13.58 -1.58
N ILE A 90 5.29 14.56 -1.93
CA ILE A 90 5.80 15.84 -2.40
C ILE A 90 6.49 16.47 -1.20
N MET A 91 7.83 16.51 -1.20
CA MET A 91 8.57 17.42 -0.33
C MET A 91 8.11 18.83 -0.69
N THR A 92 7.15 19.37 0.05
CA THR A 92 6.90 20.80 0.03
C THR A 92 8.22 21.46 0.46
N PRO A 93 8.75 22.41 -0.32
CA PRO A 93 9.93 23.14 0.13
C PRO A 93 9.57 23.79 1.45
N THR A 94 10.29 23.45 2.52
CA THR A 94 10.19 24.16 3.80
C THR A 94 10.30 25.65 3.49
N PRO A 95 9.32 26.50 3.86
CA PRO A 95 9.47 27.94 3.70
C PRO A 95 10.68 28.34 4.53
N SER A 96 11.77 28.69 3.84
CA SER A 96 12.96 29.23 4.47
C SER A 96 12.57 30.61 4.99
N TYR A 97 12.11 30.69 6.25
CA TYR A 97 12.11 31.96 6.98
C TYR A 97 13.57 32.31 7.30
N LYS A 98 14.32 32.67 6.25
CA LYS A 98 15.57 33.40 6.34
C LYS A 98 15.30 34.73 5.66
N ASN A 99 14.99 35.72 6.49
CA ASN A 99 15.35 37.13 6.36
C ASN A 99 14.56 37.88 7.43
N LEU A 100 15.02 37.76 8.68
CA LEU A 100 14.76 38.80 9.67
C LEU A 100 15.91 39.81 9.49
N HIS A 101 15.61 40.89 8.77
CA HIS A 101 16.38 42.13 8.77
C HIS A 101 15.43 43.24 9.21
#